data_AF-A0AAP0FV06-F1
#
_entry.id   AF-A0AAP0FV06-F1
#
_cell.length_a   1.000
_cell.length_b   1.000
_cell.length_c   1.000
_cell.angle_alpha   90.00
_cell.angle_beta   90.00
_cell.angle_gamma   90.00
#
_symmetry.space_group_name_H-M   'P 1'
#
loop_
_entity.id
_entity.type
_entity.pdbx_description
1 polymer ?
#
loop_
_entity_poly.entity_id
_entity_poly.type
_entity_poly.pdbx_seq_one_letter_code
_entity_poly.pdbx_strand_id
1 'polypeptide(L)'
;MSSSEFPHPARAGGASTMPSEEDKGRFRKELMYLIIQFLKEEKFEETVHMLEQESALYFDMKHFVKMVVAGNWDELERYLLGFSRLEDNEQSMKIFFLIRRQKYLEALERAQENDRDESSVPWQTAVPQHCKVQIEGTDFPKVKFLFE
;
A
#
# COMPACT_ATOMS: atom_id res chain seq x y z
N MET A 1 75.10 -6.84 30.56
CA MET A 1 73.79 -7.42 30.92
C MET A 1 72.90 -7.26 29.70
N SER A 2 72.62 -8.36 29.00
CA SER A 2 71.82 -8.37 27.77
C SER A 2 70.35 -8.50 28.18
N SER A 3 69.55 -7.47 27.93
CA SER A 3 68.09 -7.56 28.08
C SER A 3 67.51 -7.91 26.72
N SER A 4 67.11 -9.17 26.57
CA SER A 4 66.36 -9.67 25.41
C SER A 4 64.88 -9.29 25.57
N GLU A 5 64.39 -8.36 24.77
CA GLU A 5 62.95 -8.16 24.59
C GLU A 5 62.50 -8.97 23.35
N PHE A 6 61.67 -9.98 23.61
CA PHE A 6 60.92 -10.69 22.55
C PHE A 6 59.70 -9.84 22.16
N PRO A 7 59.38 -9.71 20.85
CA PRO A 7 58.18 -9.02 20.44
C PRO A 7 56.95 -9.91 20.67
N HIS A 8 55.98 -9.41 21.43
CA HIS A 8 54.66 -10.02 21.56
C HIS A 8 53.86 -9.83 20.26
N PRO A 9 53.16 -10.85 19.74
CA PRO A 9 52.26 -10.68 18.60
C PRO A 9 51.06 -9.82 19.03
N ALA A 10 50.96 -8.62 18.46
CA ALA A 10 49.77 -7.80 18.55
C ALA A 10 48.61 -8.56 17.88
N ARG A 11 47.68 -9.02 18.72
CA ARG A 11 46.43 -9.68 18.35
C ARG A 11 45.69 -8.79 17.34
N ALA A 12 45.63 -9.22 16.08
CA ALA A 12 44.79 -8.63 15.07
C ALA A 12 43.32 -8.83 15.48
N GLY A 13 42.80 -7.89 16.27
CA GLY A 13 41.37 -7.76 16.51
C GLY A 13 40.74 -7.29 15.21
N GLY A 14 40.23 -8.23 14.42
CA GLY A 14 39.26 -7.90 13.38
C GLY A 14 38.08 -7.23 14.06
N ALA A 15 38.00 -5.91 13.95
CA ALA A 15 36.80 -5.17 14.27
C ALA A 15 35.72 -5.68 13.33
N SER A 16 34.84 -6.56 13.83
CA SER A 16 33.59 -6.87 13.16
C SER A 16 32.78 -5.59 13.26
N THR A 17 32.88 -4.74 12.23
CA THR A 17 32.03 -3.58 12.05
C THR A 17 30.60 -4.09 12.02
N MET A 18 29.86 -3.80 13.10
CA MET A 18 28.43 -4.05 13.17
C MET A 18 27.77 -3.43 11.93
N PRO A 19 26.99 -4.19 11.14
CA PRO A 19 26.31 -3.62 9.99
C PRO A 19 25.40 -2.48 10.46
N SER A 20 25.48 -1.35 9.77
CA SER A 20 24.74 -0.15 10.13
C SER A 20 23.22 -0.44 10.06
N GLU A 21 22.42 0.26 10.87
CA GLU A 21 20.96 0.08 10.87
C GLU A 21 20.33 0.41 9.49
N GLU A 22 21.02 1.22 8.68
CA GLU A 22 20.65 1.54 7.30
C GLU A 22 20.82 0.34 6.35
N ASP A 23 21.90 -0.43 6.52
CA ASP A 23 22.15 -1.66 5.75
C ASP A 23 21.10 -2.74 6.06
N LYS A 24 20.69 -2.84 7.34
CA LYS A 24 19.61 -3.74 7.73
C LYS A 24 18.27 -3.34 7.12
N GLY A 25 17.99 -2.04 6.99
CA GLY A 25 16.78 -1.53 6.34
C GLY A 25 16.69 -1.91 4.87
N ARG A 26 17.79 -1.77 4.13
CA ARG A 26 17.86 -2.16 2.72
C ARG A 26 17.63 -3.67 2.53
N PHE A 27 18.31 -4.49 3.33
CA PHE A 27 18.19 -5.95 3.25
C PHE A 27 16.77 -6.44 3.55
N ARG A 28 16.10 -5.85 4.55
CA ARG A 28 14.70 -6.18 4.86
C ARG A 28 13.75 -5.86 3.69
N LYS A 29 13.93 -4.72 3.03
CA LYS A 29 13.14 -4.34 1.85
C LYS A 29 13.35 -5.30 0.69
N GLU A 30 14.61 -5.61 0.36
CA GLU A 30 14.95 -6.57 -0.70
C GLU A 30 14.34 -7.95 -0.45
N LEU A 31 14.45 -8.46 0.78
CA LEU A 31 13.84 -9.74 1.15
C LEU A 31 12.31 -9.73 0.97
N MET A 32 11.65 -8.63 1.34
CA MET A 32 10.20 -8.51 1.16
C MET A 32 9.80 -8.50 -0.31
N TYR A 33 10.55 -7.82 -1.18
CA TYR A 33 10.30 -7.87 -2.62
C TYR A 33 10.44 -9.29 -3.19
N LEU A 34 11.44 -10.05 -2.74
CA LEU A 34 11.64 -11.45 -3.16
C LEU A 34 10.48 -12.34 -2.71
N ILE A 35 9.98 -12.15 -1.49
CA ILE A 35 8.82 -12.90 -0.98
C ILE A 35 7.57 -12.55 -1.77
N ILE A 36 7.29 -11.26 -2.00
CA ILE A 36 6.14 -10.82 -2.81
C ILE A 36 6.22 -11.40 -4.23
N GLN A 37 7.40 -11.41 -4.84
CA GLN A 37 7.61 -11.98 -6.17
C GLN A 37 7.29 -13.48 -6.20
N PHE A 38 7.80 -14.25 -5.23
CA PHE A 38 7.51 -15.68 -5.10
C PHE A 38 6.01 -15.95 -4.94
N LEU A 39 5.33 -15.21 -4.06
CA LEU A 39 3.89 -15.38 -3.84
C LEU A 39 3.07 -15.04 -5.10
N LYS A 40 3.51 -14.06 -5.91
CA LYS A 40 2.87 -13.72 -7.20
C LYS A 40 3.04 -14.84 -8.23
N GLU A 41 4.22 -15.47 -8.29
CA GLU A 41 4.50 -16.60 -9.21
C GLU A 41 3.66 -17.83 -8.87
N GLU A 42 3.50 -18.14 -7.59
CA GLU A 42 2.66 -19.23 -7.09
C GLU A 42 1.15 -18.89 -7.08
N LYS A 43 0.78 -17.66 -7.45
CA LYS A 43 -0.61 -17.15 -7.53
C LYS A 43 -1.34 -17.07 -6.19
N PHE A 44 -0.62 -16.82 -5.10
CA PHE A 44 -1.21 -16.57 -3.78
C PHE A 44 -1.68 -15.10 -3.64
N GLU A 45 -2.64 -14.69 -4.48
CA GLU A 45 -3.07 -13.28 -4.61
C GLU A 45 -3.53 -12.66 -3.29
N GLU A 46 -4.32 -13.37 -2.48
CA GLU A 46 -4.79 -12.85 -1.19
C GLU A 46 -3.63 -12.63 -0.21
N THR A 47 -2.69 -13.57 -0.13
CA THR A 47 -1.50 -13.46 0.72
C THR A 47 -0.60 -12.31 0.27
N VAL A 48 -0.47 -12.09 -1.04
CA VAL A 48 0.25 -10.95 -1.61
C VAL A 48 -0.36 -9.64 -1.12
N HIS A 49 -1.67 -9.46 -1.28
CA HIS A 49 -2.32 -8.19 -0.93
C HIS A 49 -2.33 -7.92 0.58
N MET A 50 -2.49 -8.97 1.40
CA MET A 50 -2.36 -8.87 2.85
C MET A 50 -0.94 -8.44 3.26
N LEU A 51 0.10 -9.05 2.67
CA LEU A 51 1.49 -8.69 2.95
C LEU A 51 1.82 -7.27 2.46
N GLU A 52 1.33 -6.88 1.28
CA GLU A 52 1.45 -5.51 0.75
C GLU A 52 0.84 -4.48 1.71
N GLN A 53 -0.36 -4.76 2.24
CA GLN A 53 -1.08 -3.92 3.19
C GLN A 53 -0.38 -3.82 4.55
N GLU A 54 0.03 -4.94 5.15
CA GLU A 54 0.67 -4.95 6.48
C GLU A 54 2.06 -4.34 6.47
N SER A 55 2.82 -4.56 5.40
CA SER A 55 4.18 -4.05 5.27
C SER A 55 4.25 -2.60 4.78
N ALA A 56 3.19 -2.11 4.11
CA ALA A 56 3.13 -0.82 3.43
C ALA A 56 4.26 -0.58 2.40
N LEU A 57 4.86 -1.66 1.89
CA LEU A 57 6.04 -1.58 1.00
C LEU A 57 5.68 -1.33 -0.46
N TYR A 58 4.55 -1.87 -0.91
CA TYR A 58 4.14 -1.80 -2.31
C TYR A 58 2.62 -1.63 -2.39
N PHE A 59 2.18 -0.62 -3.14
CA PHE A 59 0.78 -0.36 -3.40
C PHE A 59 0.39 -0.93 -4.76
N ASP A 60 -0.45 -1.96 -4.79
CA ASP A 60 -0.95 -2.55 -6.02
C ASP A 60 -2.17 -1.77 -6.56
N MET A 61 -1.88 -0.91 -7.53
CA MET A 61 -2.89 -0.11 -8.19
C MET A 61 -3.92 -0.94 -8.99
N LYS A 62 -3.52 -2.11 -9.53
CA LYS A 62 -4.45 -2.97 -10.27
C LYS A 62 -5.44 -3.61 -9.31
N HIS A 63 -4.96 -4.07 -8.15
CA HIS A 63 -5.82 -4.59 -7.09
C HIS A 63 -6.79 -3.52 -6.57
N PHE A 64 -6.28 -2.31 -6.33
CA PHE A 64 -7.09 -1.17 -5.93
C PHE A 64 -8.23 -0.90 -6.92
N VAL A 65 -7.93 -0.76 -8.23
CA VAL A 65 -8.96 -0.53 -9.26
C VAL A 65 -9.96 -1.67 -9.32
N LYS A 66 -9.51 -2.92 -9.20
CA LYS A 66 -10.39 -4.10 -9.16
C LYS A 66 -11.39 -4.00 -8.01
N MET A 67 -10.96 -3.58 -6.82
CA MET A 67 -11.85 -3.37 -5.67
C MET A 67 -12.84 -2.21 -5.87
N VAL A 68 -12.38 -1.09 -6.46
CA VAL A 68 -13.27 0.05 -6.79
C VAL A 68 -14.36 -0.37 -7.77
N VAL A 69 -13.99 -1.07 -8.86
CA VAL A 69 -14.95 -1.52 -9.88
C VAL A 69 -15.91 -2.57 -9.33
N ALA A 70 -15.44 -3.44 -8.42
CA ALA A 70 -16.29 -4.42 -7.77
C ALA A 70 -17.26 -3.82 -6.74
N GLY A 71 -17.09 -2.54 -6.35
CA GLY A 71 -17.88 -1.92 -5.28
C GLY A 71 -17.56 -2.46 -3.89
N ASN A 72 -16.38 -3.07 -3.70
CA ASN A 72 -15.96 -3.67 -2.42
C ASN A 72 -15.41 -2.59 -1.48
N TRP A 73 -16.25 -1.62 -1.11
CA TRP A 73 -15.84 -0.40 -0.40
C TRP A 73 -15.19 -0.66 0.96
N ASP A 74 -15.63 -1.69 1.70
CA ASP A 74 -15.08 -2.01 3.02
C ASP A 74 -13.66 -2.61 2.95
N GLU A 75 -13.39 -3.42 1.92
CA GLU A 75 -12.05 -3.98 1.67
C GLU A 75 -11.12 -2.89 1.14
N LEU A 76 -11.64 -2.04 0.25
CA LEU A 76 -10.91 -0.89 -0.30
C LEU A 76 -10.42 0.07 0.81
N GLU A 77 -11.30 0.43 1.75
CA GLU A 77 -10.93 1.27 2.90
C GLU A 77 -9.88 0.59 3.77
N ARG A 78 -10.04 -0.71 4.07
CA ARG A 78 -9.07 -1.48 4.87
C ARG A 78 -7.69 -1.52 4.20
N TYR A 79 -7.65 -1.81 2.90
CA TYR A 79 -6.42 -1.84 2.13
C TYR A 79 -5.70 -0.48 2.16
N LEU A 80 -6.41 0.62 1.91
CA LEU A 80 -5.83 1.98 1.93
C LEU A 80 -5.27 2.36 3.30
N LEU A 81 -5.92 1.94 4.39
CA LEU A 81 -5.46 2.22 5.76
C LEU A 81 -4.11 1.57 6.08
N GLY A 82 -3.68 0.55 5.32
CA GLY A 82 -2.33 -0.01 5.41
C GLY A 82 -1.24 0.97 4.96
N PHE A 83 -1.57 1.93 4.09
CA PHE A 83 -0.60 2.85 3.48
C PHE A 83 -0.70 4.28 4.00
N SER A 84 -1.90 4.72 4.38
CA SER A 84 -2.13 6.09 4.87
C SER A 84 -3.35 6.16 5.78
N ARG A 85 -3.25 6.96 6.84
CA ARG A 85 -4.38 7.33 7.69
C ARG A 85 -5.14 8.50 7.08
N LEU A 86 -6.39 8.67 7.50
CA LEU A 86 -7.24 9.79 7.06
C LEU A 86 -6.60 11.17 7.27
N GLU A 87 -5.85 11.33 8.36
CA GLU A 87 -5.33 12.61 8.85
C GLU A 87 -3.88 12.87 8.40
N ASP A 88 -3.24 11.92 7.72
CA ASP A 88 -1.80 12.02 7.43
C ASP A 88 -1.46 13.14 6.44
N ASN A 89 -2.38 13.47 5.52
CA ASN A 89 -2.29 14.63 4.63
C ASN A 89 -3.62 14.92 3.92
N GLU A 90 -3.74 16.11 3.33
CA GLU A 90 -4.93 16.56 2.58
C GLU A 90 -5.37 15.58 1.47
N GLN A 91 -4.41 14.94 0.79
CA GLN A 91 -4.73 13.99 -0.30
C GLN A 91 -5.36 12.71 0.24
N SER A 92 -4.92 12.25 1.41
CA SER A 92 -5.51 11.09 2.10
C SER A 92 -6.94 11.39 2.53
N MET A 93 -7.17 12.54 3.15
CA MET A 93 -8.52 13.00 3.48
C MET A 93 -9.42 13.04 2.24
N LYS A 94 -8.93 13.59 1.11
CA LYS A 94 -9.68 13.68 -0.14
C LYS A 94 -10.09 12.30 -0.67
N ILE A 95 -9.20 11.31 -0.70
CA ILE A 95 -9.57 9.98 -1.20
C ILE A 95 -10.58 9.28 -0.28
N PHE A 96 -10.35 9.27 1.03
CA PHE A 96 -11.28 8.62 1.95
C PHE A 96 -12.66 9.27 1.86
N PHE A 97 -12.72 10.60 1.69
CA PHE A 97 -13.98 11.30 1.44
C PHE A 97 -14.67 10.82 0.15
N LEU A 98 -13.94 10.70 -0.95
CA LEU A 98 -14.50 10.26 -2.23
C LEU A 98 -15.04 8.83 -2.20
N ILE A 99 -14.31 7.92 -1.54
CA ILE A 99 -14.73 6.53 -1.35
C ILE A 99 -16.02 6.47 -0.53
N ARG A 100 -16.05 7.16 0.61
CA ARG A 100 -17.25 7.20 1.48
C ARG A 100 -18.43 7.86 0.79
N ARG A 101 -18.19 8.89 -0.02
CA ARG A 101 -19.23 9.54 -0.83
C ARG A 101 -19.81 8.56 -1.85
N GLN A 102 -18.96 7.82 -2.58
CA GLN A 102 -19.42 6.84 -3.56
C GLN A 102 -20.21 5.71 -2.89
N LYS A 103 -19.68 5.14 -1.79
CA LYS A 103 -20.36 4.13 -0.98
C LYS A 103 -21.75 4.61 -0.52
N TYR A 104 -21.86 5.86 -0.06
CA TYR A 104 -23.13 6.45 0.36
C TYR A 104 -24.11 6.63 -0.81
N LEU A 105 -23.65 7.13 -1.96
CA LEU A 105 -24.49 7.29 -3.16
C LEU A 105 -25.04 5.96 -3.65
N GLU A 106 -24.24 4.89 -3.67
CA GLU A 106 -24.74 3.56 -4.05
C GLU A 106 -25.71 2.97 -3.03
N ALA A 107 -25.53 3.25 -1.74
CA ALA A 107 -26.50 2.83 -0.71
C ALA A 107 -27.84 3.56 -0.88
N LEU A 108 -27.80 4.86 -1.23
CA LEU A 108 -29.00 5.64 -1.55
C LEU A 108 -29.71 5.13 -2.82
N GLU A 109 -28.96 4.84 -3.88
CA GLU A 109 -29.51 4.31 -5.13
C GLU A 109 -30.23 2.97 -4.91
N ARG A 110 -29.60 2.04 -4.16
CA ARG A 110 -30.23 0.76 -3.79
C ARG A 110 -31.47 0.94 -2.91
N ALA A 111 -31.47 1.91 -2.00
CA ALA A 111 -32.64 2.21 -1.18
C ALA A 111 -33.80 2.77 -2.03
N GLN A 112 -33.51 3.63 -3.02
CA GLN A 112 -34.50 4.18 -3.96
C GLN A 112 -35.02 3.17 -4.99
N GLU A 113 -34.27 2.09 -5.26
CA GLU A 113 -34.70 0.97 -6.10
C GLU A 113 -35.67 0.05 -5.34
N ASN A 114 -35.49 -0.11 -4.02
CA ASN A 114 -36.36 -0.94 -3.18
C ASN A 114 -37.75 -0.33 -2.90
N ASP A 115 -37.92 0.97 -3.12
CA ASP A 115 -39.18 1.70 -2.92
C ASP A 115 -39.94 1.99 -4.24
N ARG A 116 -39.43 1.56 -5.41
CA ARG A 116 -40.06 1.80 -6.71
C ARG A 116 -40.76 0.55 -7.24
N ASP A 117 -42.08 0.58 -7.13
CA ASP A 117 -42.98 -0.15 -8.03
C ASP A 117 -42.53 0.03 -9.49
N GLU A 118 -42.60 -1.08 -10.21
CA GLU A 118 -42.19 -1.34 -11.58
C GLU A 118 -42.89 -0.44 -12.63
N SER A 119 -42.55 0.85 -12.70
CA SER A 119 -42.81 1.65 -13.89
C SER A 119 -42.01 2.96 -13.92
N SER A 120 -41.10 3.07 -14.90
CA SER A 120 -40.41 4.31 -15.32
C SER A 120 -39.32 4.80 -14.33
N VAL A 121 -38.05 5.03 -14.67
CA VAL A 121 -37.42 5.76 -15.80
C VAL A 121 -35.88 5.50 -15.76
N PRO A 122 -35.02 6.04 -16.67
CA PRO A 122 -33.85 5.34 -17.22
C PRO A 122 -32.52 5.62 -16.48
N TRP A 123 -31.68 4.60 -16.38
CA TRP A 123 -30.32 4.68 -15.84
C TRP A 123 -29.39 5.31 -16.87
N GLN A 124 -28.98 6.55 -16.66
CA GLN A 124 -27.74 7.07 -17.21
C GLN A 124 -27.20 8.04 -16.17
N THR A 125 -25.88 8.07 -16.02
CA THR A 125 -25.05 8.98 -15.21
C THR A 125 -25.04 8.83 -13.68
N ALA A 126 -24.01 8.13 -13.16
CA ALA A 126 -23.16 8.61 -12.06
C ALA A 126 -21.86 7.78 -11.89
N VAL A 127 -21.08 7.57 -12.95
CA VAL A 127 -19.67 7.16 -12.81
C VAL A 127 -18.81 8.41 -13.05
N PRO A 128 -17.90 8.81 -12.14
CA PRO A 128 -17.01 9.93 -12.40
C PRO A 128 -16.04 9.57 -13.52
N GLN A 129 -16.24 10.12 -14.72
CA GLN A 129 -15.47 9.77 -15.91
C GLN A 129 -14.04 10.35 -15.95
N HIS A 130 -13.55 11.01 -14.89
CA HIS A 130 -12.35 11.86 -14.95
C HIS A 130 -11.41 11.78 -13.71
N CYS A 131 -11.16 10.59 -13.16
CA CYS A 131 -10.17 10.41 -12.09
C CYS A 131 -8.85 9.85 -12.63
N LYS A 132 -7.75 10.60 -12.49
CA LYS A 132 -6.37 10.15 -12.76
C LYS A 132 -5.68 9.82 -11.44
N VAL A 133 -4.91 8.74 -11.40
CA VAL A 133 -4.15 8.33 -10.21
C VAL A 133 -2.66 8.49 -10.48
N GLN A 134 -1.97 9.16 -9.56
CA GLN A 134 -0.55 9.43 -9.61
C GLN A 134 0.11 8.88 -8.34
N ILE A 135 1.12 8.04 -8.50
CA ILE A 135 1.88 7.47 -7.38
C ILE A 135 3.18 8.26 -7.24
N GLU A 136 3.47 8.78 -6.05
CA GLU A 136 4.68 9.53 -5.75
C GLU A 136 5.46 8.91 -4.58
N GLY A 137 6.79 8.91 -4.66
CA GLY A 137 7.68 8.43 -3.60
C GLY A 137 8.30 7.07 -3.90
N THR A 138 9.57 6.92 -3.54
CA THR A 138 10.39 5.74 -3.83
C THR A 138 10.48 4.76 -2.66
N ASP A 139 10.22 5.23 -1.44
CA ASP A 139 10.34 4.43 -0.21
C ASP A 139 9.02 4.05 0.45
N PHE A 140 7.98 4.88 0.26
CA PHE A 140 6.59 4.64 0.65
C PHE A 140 5.70 5.29 -0.41
N PRO A 141 5.02 4.50 -1.27
CA PRO A 141 4.22 5.05 -2.35
C PRO A 141 3.03 5.84 -1.80
N LYS A 142 3.02 7.15 -2.03
CA LYS A 142 1.87 8.02 -1.77
C LYS A 142 1.00 8.07 -3.01
N VAL A 143 -0.24 7.61 -2.88
CA VAL A 143 -1.21 7.64 -3.98
C VAL A 143 -1.94 8.98 -3.95
N LYS A 144 -1.84 9.73 -5.03
CA LYS A 144 -2.59 10.97 -5.28
C LYS A 144 -3.67 10.71 -6.33
N PHE A 145 -4.87 11.22 -6.06
CA PHE A 145 -6.00 11.16 -6.99
C PHE A 145 -6.25 12.57 -7.52
N LEU A 146 -5.96 12.76 -8.80
CA LEU A 146 -6.19 13.98 -9.55
C LEU A 146 -7.55 13.88 -10.24
N PHE A 147 -8.38 14.89 -10.04
CA PHE A 147 -9.65 15.06 -10.73
C PHE A 147 -9.49 16.31 -11.59
N GLU A 148 -9.71 16.19 -12.91
CA GLU A 148 -9.85 17.34 -13.82
C GLU A 148 -11.28 17.88 -13.75
#